data_AF-A0A0C4E7A5-F1
#
_entry.id   AF-A0A0C4E7A5-F1
#
_cell.length_a   1.000
_cell.length_b   1.000
_cell.length_c   1.000
_cell.angle_alpha   90.00
_cell.angle_beta   90.00
_cell.angle_gamma   90.00
#
_symmetry.space_group_name_H-M   'P 1'
#
loop_
_entity.id
_entity.type
_entity.pdbx_description
1 polymer ?
#
loop_
_entity_poly.entity_id
_entity_poly.type
_entity_poly.pdbx_seq_one_letter_code
_entity_poly.pdbx_strand_id
1 'polypeptide(L)'
;MAASTAVAENATTAAVTAPTAASTTAASPEDQVLLLLARLMEGGQEDEETCRDLDQLTKLLNDDVDVAKRDKASVCSAIDSDCVDTLLGYLDMRQPEPVRGHGLLAASAYLKAAGEDGNRKLSDFFYDRVKRGTYDDFIVAFCVASSMFPVVPDLVKDLFLSEGFLPTLGPLMRRKWKSRKVETACLDLLNAACLNSECRVAVQKYCVEWLEEIVDQDPDEFAKTMHTTEPDVHVTQPGSISMRKHSEHVQILAAVILTKLKATQPPQSSTDMSGERVEQATTSIEDLSNMLTKVLLKDPENNRQSSIEGLAYASLQPRVKDVLSKDAEFLKALHRRQLDALPAGAVRGGQAHRAAQGLRQRGRQAPTGSAQRG
;
A
#
# COMPACT_ATOMS: atom_id res chain seq x y z
N MET A 1 92.76 29.42 -16.81
CA MET A 1 92.33 30.56 -15.97
C MET A 1 91.09 31.18 -16.60
N ALA A 2 89.91 30.93 -16.03
CA ALA A 2 88.62 31.54 -16.38
C ALA A 2 87.71 31.22 -15.19
N ALA A 3 87.29 32.21 -14.41
CA ALA A 3 86.13 33.08 -14.62
C ALA A 3 84.83 32.45 -14.08
N SER A 4 84.23 33.21 -13.17
CA SER A 4 83.03 33.03 -12.36
C SER A 4 81.71 33.19 -13.13
N THR A 5 80.69 32.39 -12.77
CA THR A 5 79.26 32.75 -12.51
C THR A 5 78.48 31.46 -12.16
N ALA A 6 77.94 31.25 -10.96
CA ALA A 6 76.72 31.78 -10.32
C ALA A 6 75.46 30.91 -10.54
N VAL A 7 74.97 30.25 -9.48
CA VAL A 7 73.53 30.02 -9.19
C VAL A 7 73.35 30.02 -7.68
N ALA A 8 72.41 30.84 -7.19
CA ALA A 8 72.06 30.99 -5.78
C ALA A 8 70.88 30.06 -5.43
N GLU A 9 71.05 29.21 -4.42
CA GLU A 9 69.96 28.52 -3.73
C GLU A 9 69.67 29.24 -2.41
N ASN A 10 68.43 29.71 -2.26
CA ASN A 10 67.95 30.36 -1.05
C ASN A 10 67.16 29.32 -0.22
N ALA A 11 67.72 28.94 0.91
CA ALA A 11 67.09 28.08 1.90
C ALA A 11 66.33 28.94 2.92
N THR A 12 65.02 28.74 3.04
CA THR A 12 64.23 29.31 4.13
C THR A 12 63.42 28.22 4.82
N THR A 13 63.73 28.09 6.10
CA THR A 13 63.21 27.24 7.19
C THR A 13 61.70 27.03 7.23
N ALA A 14 61.33 25.78 7.46
CA ALA A 14 59.98 25.30 7.76
C ALA A 14 59.48 25.77 9.14
N ALA A 15 58.29 26.37 9.17
CA ALA A 15 57.44 26.47 10.34
C ALA A 15 56.23 25.56 10.12
N VAL A 16 56.13 24.50 10.91
CA VAL A 16 54.99 23.57 10.95
C VAL A 16 53.86 24.26 11.71
N THR A 17 52.88 24.78 10.98
CA THR A 17 51.57 25.14 11.52
C THR A 17 50.61 23.98 11.30
N ALA A 18 50.09 23.45 12.40
CA ALA A 18 49.02 22.45 12.43
C ALA A 18 47.77 22.95 11.68
N PRO A 19 46.98 22.07 11.05
CA PRO A 19 45.72 22.47 10.45
C PRO A 19 44.73 22.83 11.56
N THR A 20 44.48 24.12 11.69
CA THR A 20 43.37 24.68 12.46
C THR A 20 42.07 24.10 11.92
N ALA A 21 41.28 23.52 12.82
CA ALA A 21 39.94 23.00 12.56
C ALA A 21 39.11 24.01 11.76
N ALA A 22 38.84 23.68 10.49
CA ALA A 22 37.94 24.42 9.64
C ALA A 22 36.49 24.10 10.03
N SER A 23 35.83 25.13 10.53
CA SER A 23 34.38 25.35 10.58
C SER A 23 33.49 24.33 9.86
N THR A 24 32.70 23.59 10.63
CA THR A 24 31.48 22.92 10.15
C THR A 24 30.46 24.00 9.78
N THR A 25 30.50 24.50 8.54
CA THR A 25 29.39 25.23 7.94
C THR A 25 28.18 24.31 7.93
N ALA A 26 27.07 24.73 8.56
CA ALA A 26 25.83 23.98 8.52
C ALA A 26 25.45 23.72 7.06
N ALA A 27 25.31 22.44 6.68
CA ALA A 27 24.96 22.02 5.32
C ALA A 27 23.69 22.75 4.86
N SER A 28 23.65 23.22 3.62
CA SER A 28 22.46 23.87 3.09
C SER A 28 21.26 22.91 3.11
N PRO A 29 20.00 23.39 3.13
CA PRO A 29 18.84 22.51 3.08
C PRO A 29 18.84 21.57 1.85
N GLU A 30 19.35 22.05 0.72
CA GLU A 30 19.55 21.26 -0.50
C GLU A 30 20.59 20.16 -0.29
N ASP A 31 21.75 20.48 0.31
CA ASP A 31 22.79 19.48 0.63
C ASP A 31 22.26 18.42 1.60
N GLN A 32 21.41 18.81 2.56
CA GLN A 32 20.79 17.87 3.51
C GLN A 32 19.84 16.90 2.81
N VAL A 33 19.01 17.39 1.89
CA VAL A 33 18.11 16.55 1.09
C VAL A 33 18.92 15.57 0.24
N LEU A 34 19.97 16.03 -0.44
CA LEU A 34 20.82 15.18 -1.27
C LEU A 34 21.59 14.13 -0.45
N LEU A 35 22.09 14.49 0.74
CA LEU A 35 22.76 13.54 1.63
C LEU A 35 21.80 12.45 2.15
N LEU A 36 20.56 12.82 2.48
CA LEU A 36 19.54 11.85 2.88
C LEU A 36 19.18 10.91 1.74
N LEU A 37 18.96 11.45 0.54
CA LEU A 37 18.66 10.65 -0.65
C LEU A 37 19.83 9.72 -1.01
N ALA A 38 21.07 10.18 -0.90
CA ALA A 38 22.25 9.34 -1.11
C ALA A 38 22.31 8.16 -0.12
N ARG A 39 22.04 8.41 1.17
CA ARG A 39 21.98 7.35 2.20
C ARG A 39 20.88 6.33 1.91
N LEU A 40 19.72 6.82 1.49
CA LEU A 40 18.60 5.97 1.08
C LEU A 40 18.96 5.13 -0.17
N MET A 41 19.69 5.70 -1.12
CA MET A 41 20.14 5.00 -2.33
C MET A 41 21.20 3.92 -2.08
N GLU A 42 22.08 4.10 -1.09
CA GLU A 42 23.13 3.12 -0.75
C GLU A 42 22.55 1.77 -0.32
N GLY A 43 21.37 1.79 0.33
CA GLY A 43 20.68 0.60 0.80
C GLY A 43 21.44 -0.15 1.90
N GLY A 44 20.85 -1.25 2.40
CA GLY A 44 21.47 -2.09 3.43
C GLY A 44 21.46 -1.53 4.85
N GLN A 45 20.81 -0.38 5.06
CA GLN A 45 20.52 0.16 6.39
C GLN A 45 19.46 -0.68 7.12
N GLU A 46 19.46 -0.61 8.45
CA GLU A 46 18.40 -1.22 9.26
C GLU A 46 17.08 -0.44 9.11
N ASP A 47 15.95 -1.13 9.22
CA ASP A 47 14.61 -0.56 9.07
C ASP A 47 14.41 0.71 9.92
N GLU A 48 14.91 0.75 11.15
CA GLU A 48 14.82 1.91 12.04
C GLU A 48 15.62 3.12 11.54
N GLU A 49 16.76 2.90 10.89
CA GLU A 49 17.57 3.96 10.30
C GLU A 49 16.92 4.49 9.02
N THR A 50 16.44 3.61 8.15
CA THR A 50 15.69 4.00 6.96
C THR A 50 14.44 4.80 7.34
N CYS A 51 13.69 4.39 8.37
CA CYS A 51 12.53 5.16 8.86
C CYS A 51 12.95 6.55 9.34
N ARG A 52 14.05 6.66 10.10
CA ARG A 52 14.58 7.95 10.57
C ARG A 52 14.99 8.87 9.42
N ASP A 53 15.62 8.33 8.39
CA ASP A 53 16.04 9.10 7.22
C ASP A 53 14.83 9.58 6.40
N LEU A 54 13.81 8.73 6.23
CA LEU A 54 12.54 9.09 5.59
C LEU A 54 11.77 10.14 6.40
N ASP A 55 11.79 10.08 7.74
CA ASP A 55 11.19 11.11 8.61
C ASP A 55 11.89 12.46 8.46
N GLN A 56 13.22 12.47 8.43
CA GLN A 56 14.00 13.69 8.24
C GLN A 56 13.74 14.30 6.86
N LEU A 57 13.70 13.46 5.82
CA LEU A 57 13.35 13.89 4.46
C LEU A 57 11.92 14.47 4.41
N THR A 58 10.96 13.78 5.04
CA THR A 58 9.57 14.24 5.16
C THR A 58 9.48 15.61 5.82
N LYS A 59 10.25 15.83 6.89
CA LYS A 59 10.30 17.11 7.59
C LYS A 59 10.85 18.22 6.70
N LEU A 60 11.98 18.00 6.04
CA LEU A 60 12.60 18.99 5.15
C LEU A 60 11.67 19.37 3.99
N LEU A 61 10.98 18.40 3.40
CA LEU A 61 10.01 18.62 2.32
C LEU A 61 8.78 19.41 2.79
N ASN A 62 8.27 19.12 4.00
CA ASN A 62 7.16 19.89 4.56
C ASN A 62 7.56 21.33 4.90
N ASP A 63 8.77 21.53 5.43
CA ASP A 63 9.32 22.86 5.70
C ASP A 63 9.50 23.65 4.39
N ASP A 64 9.85 22.97 3.28
CA ASP A 64 9.98 23.58 1.94
C ASP A 64 8.66 24.14 1.41
N VAL A 65 7.52 23.49 1.67
CA VAL A 65 6.18 23.99 1.28
C VAL A 65 5.93 25.40 1.83
N ASP A 66 6.43 25.70 3.03
CA ASP A 66 6.29 27.02 3.66
C ASP A 66 7.36 28.03 3.21
N VAL A 67 8.50 27.54 2.70
CA VAL A 67 9.59 28.33 2.14
C VAL A 67 9.28 28.75 0.69
N ALA A 68 8.68 27.87 -0.11
CA ALA A 68 8.26 28.15 -1.49
C ALA A 68 7.23 29.30 -1.55
N LYS A 69 6.40 29.48 -0.52
CA LYS A 69 5.49 30.63 -0.37
C LYS A 69 6.21 31.97 -0.17
N ARG A 70 7.52 31.95 0.08
CA ARG A 70 8.34 33.12 0.41
C ARG A 70 9.35 33.47 -0.69
N ASP A 71 9.12 33.03 -1.94
CA ASP A 71 9.98 33.27 -3.13
C ASP A 71 11.45 32.88 -2.95
N LYS A 72 11.72 31.81 -2.19
CA LYS A 72 13.05 31.20 -2.09
C LYS A 72 13.15 29.97 -2.99
N ALA A 73 14.36 29.65 -3.42
CA ALA A 73 14.64 28.40 -4.15
C ALA A 73 14.17 27.20 -3.33
N SER A 74 13.36 26.35 -3.95
CA SER A 74 12.82 25.14 -3.34
C SER A 74 13.86 24.03 -3.38
N VAL A 75 13.96 23.27 -2.28
CA VAL A 75 14.84 22.09 -2.21
C VAL A 75 14.44 21.00 -3.21
N CYS A 76 13.19 21.04 -3.71
CA CYS A 76 12.70 20.09 -4.73
C CYS A 76 13.42 20.24 -6.07
N SER A 77 14.06 21.39 -6.33
CA SER A 77 14.86 21.61 -7.55
C SER A 77 16.11 20.71 -7.61
N ALA A 78 16.61 20.26 -6.44
CA ALA A 78 17.72 19.33 -6.34
C ALA A 78 17.30 17.86 -6.49
N ILE A 79 16.00 17.55 -6.50
CA ILE A 79 15.48 16.17 -6.56
C ILE A 79 15.22 15.81 -8.04
N ASP A 80 16.13 15.03 -8.62
CA ASP A 80 16.01 14.50 -9.97
C ASP A 80 15.15 13.22 -10.05
N SER A 81 15.04 12.65 -11.26
CA SER A 81 14.23 11.45 -11.48
C SER A 81 14.75 10.20 -10.77
N ASP A 82 16.07 10.08 -10.57
CA ASP A 82 16.67 8.92 -9.88
C ASP A 82 16.39 9.00 -8.37
N CYS A 83 16.42 10.22 -7.82
CA CYS A 83 15.98 10.48 -6.46
C CYS A 83 14.49 10.12 -6.26
N VAL A 84 13.64 10.46 -7.22
CA VAL A 84 12.22 10.10 -7.19
C VAL A 84 12.01 8.59 -7.31
N ASP A 85 12.73 7.91 -8.20
CA ASP A 85 12.65 6.45 -8.34
C ASP A 85 13.01 5.75 -7.02
N THR A 86 14.04 6.25 -6.33
CA THR A 86 14.44 5.77 -5.00
C THR A 86 13.36 6.00 -3.95
N LEU A 87 12.85 7.23 -3.85
CA LEU A 87 11.82 7.61 -2.88
C LEU A 87 10.55 6.77 -3.05
N LEU A 88 10.07 6.63 -4.30
CA LEU A 88 8.89 5.84 -4.62
C LEU A 88 9.14 4.34 -4.46
N GLY A 89 10.38 3.88 -4.64
CA GLY A 89 10.79 2.49 -4.42
C GLY A 89 10.54 1.99 -2.99
N TYR A 90 10.49 2.87 -1.99
CA TYR A 90 10.14 2.49 -0.62
C TYR A 90 8.66 2.11 -0.42
N LEU A 91 7.81 2.38 -1.39
CA LEU A 91 6.40 1.96 -1.38
C LEU A 91 6.21 0.51 -1.84
N ASP A 92 7.27 -0.14 -2.33
CA ASP A 92 7.23 -1.53 -2.76
C ASP A 92 6.76 -2.44 -1.63
N MET A 93 5.84 -3.36 -1.94
CA MET A 93 5.31 -4.34 -0.98
C MET A 93 6.36 -5.25 -0.34
N ARG A 94 7.56 -5.34 -0.92
CA ARG A 94 8.71 -6.09 -0.39
C ARG A 94 9.41 -5.38 0.76
N GLN A 95 9.17 -4.08 0.92
CA GLN A 95 9.65 -3.30 2.04
C GLN A 95 8.83 -3.61 3.30
N PRO A 96 9.45 -3.55 4.50
CA PRO A 96 8.74 -3.67 5.77
C PRO A 96 7.61 -2.65 5.89
N GLU A 97 6.52 -3.02 6.55
CA GLU A 97 5.35 -2.14 6.74
C GLU A 97 5.71 -0.77 7.37
N PRO A 98 6.57 -0.69 8.40
CA PRO A 98 6.99 0.60 8.94
C PRO A 98 7.70 1.46 7.89
N VAL A 99 8.64 0.89 7.13
CA VAL A 99 9.40 1.61 6.10
C VAL A 99 8.46 2.15 5.03
N ARG A 100 7.51 1.34 4.55
CA ARG A 100 6.49 1.77 3.59
C ARG A 100 5.64 2.93 4.11
N GLY A 101 5.27 2.88 5.40
CA GLY A 101 4.51 3.96 6.05
C GLY A 101 5.25 5.29 6.03
N HIS A 102 6.52 5.29 6.42
CA HIS A 102 7.38 6.48 6.37
C HIS A 102 7.67 6.92 4.93
N GLY A 103 7.85 5.98 4.01
CA GLY A 103 8.01 6.23 2.58
C GLY A 103 6.80 6.92 1.97
N LEU A 104 5.58 6.50 2.37
CA LEU A 104 4.34 7.14 1.94
C LEU A 104 4.22 8.59 2.41
N LEU A 105 4.61 8.86 3.66
CA LEU A 105 4.65 10.23 4.19
C LEU A 105 5.66 11.09 3.43
N ALA A 106 6.86 10.57 3.16
CA ALA A 106 7.90 11.26 2.42
C ALA A 106 7.48 11.54 0.97
N ALA A 107 6.93 10.55 0.26
CA ALA A 107 6.41 10.70 -1.09
C ALA A 107 5.27 11.73 -1.16
N SER A 108 4.36 11.70 -0.17
CA SER A 108 3.27 12.67 -0.09
C SER A 108 3.78 14.10 0.15
N ALA A 109 4.78 14.25 1.04
CA ALA A 109 5.42 15.55 1.28
C ALA A 109 6.14 16.05 0.03
N TYR A 110 6.82 15.17 -0.70
CA TYR A 110 7.49 15.50 -1.95
C TYR A 110 6.51 16.01 -3.01
N LEU A 111 5.43 15.26 -3.29
CA LEU A 111 4.44 15.68 -4.29
C LEU A 111 3.81 17.02 -3.94
N LYS A 112 3.56 17.27 -2.65
CA LYS A 112 3.03 18.54 -2.17
C LYS A 112 4.01 19.70 -2.34
N ALA A 113 5.30 19.47 -2.12
CA ALA A 113 6.34 20.50 -2.24
C ALA A 113 6.71 20.77 -3.71
N ALA A 114 6.83 19.72 -4.53
CA ALA A 114 7.22 19.82 -5.93
C ALA A 114 6.06 20.22 -6.88
N GLY A 115 4.81 20.06 -6.45
CA GLY A 115 3.62 20.43 -7.23
C GLY A 115 3.58 19.72 -8.59
N GLU A 116 3.36 20.48 -9.66
CA GLU A 116 3.24 19.94 -11.03
C GLU A 116 4.50 19.20 -11.51
N ASP A 117 5.69 19.60 -11.06
CA ASP A 117 6.92 18.88 -11.41
C ASP A 117 6.95 17.48 -10.79
N GLY A 118 6.50 17.37 -9.54
CA GLY A 118 6.34 16.08 -8.86
C GLY A 118 5.30 15.19 -9.54
N ASN A 119 4.16 15.77 -9.94
CA ASN A 119 3.10 15.04 -10.66
C ASN A 119 3.60 14.47 -12.01
N ARG A 120 4.38 15.27 -12.75
CA ARG A 120 5.01 14.82 -13.99
C ARG A 120 6.01 13.69 -13.74
N LYS A 121 6.92 13.84 -12.77
CA LYS A 121 7.91 12.80 -12.42
C LYS A 121 7.24 11.50 -11.96
N LEU A 122 6.13 11.56 -11.21
CA LEU A 122 5.34 10.38 -10.84
C LEU A 122 4.73 9.69 -12.07
N SER A 123 4.24 10.46 -13.03
CA SER A 123 3.68 9.93 -14.28
C SER A 123 4.76 9.25 -15.12
N ASP A 124 5.90 9.91 -15.29
CA ASP A 124 7.05 9.38 -16.04
C ASP A 124 7.55 8.08 -15.40
N PHE A 125 7.72 8.07 -14.08
CA PHE A 125 8.08 6.88 -13.31
C PHE A 125 7.15 5.69 -13.60
N PHE A 126 5.83 5.92 -13.57
CA PHE A 126 4.84 4.87 -13.79
C PHE A 126 4.92 4.32 -15.22
N TYR A 127 4.89 5.21 -16.22
CA TYR A 127 4.92 4.80 -17.62
C TYR A 127 6.23 4.12 -18.02
N ASP A 128 7.38 4.61 -17.54
CA ASP A 128 8.67 4.02 -17.85
C ASP A 128 8.80 2.60 -17.29
N ARG A 129 8.31 2.36 -16.07
CA ARG A 129 8.29 1.01 -15.48
C ARG A 129 7.32 0.08 -16.21
N VAL A 130 6.09 0.52 -16.47
CA VAL A 130 5.11 -0.27 -17.22
C VAL A 130 5.62 -0.62 -18.62
N LYS A 131 6.31 0.32 -19.29
CA LYS A 131 6.93 0.12 -20.61
C LYS A 131 8.09 -0.88 -20.59
N ARG A 132 8.94 -0.84 -19.55
CA ARG A 132 10.03 -1.83 -19.37
C ARG A 132 9.49 -3.24 -19.14
N GLY A 133 8.39 -3.35 -18.40
CA GLY A 133 7.56 -4.55 -18.36
C GLY A 133 8.20 -5.78 -17.73
N THR A 134 9.17 -5.61 -16.83
CA THR A 134 9.68 -6.70 -15.99
C THR A 134 8.76 -6.95 -14.80
N TYR A 135 8.89 -8.11 -14.14
CA TYR A 135 8.09 -8.38 -12.93
C TYR A 135 8.37 -7.37 -11.82
N ASP A 136 9.64 -7.00 -11.61
CA ASP A 136 10.01 -6.00 -10.60
C ASP A 136 9.41 -4.64 -10.91
N ASP A 137 9.34 -4.27 -12.19
CA ASP A 137 8.75 -3.00 -12.61
C ASP A 137 7.26 -2.94 -12.37
N PHE A 138 6.53 -4.01 -12.68
CA PHE A 138 5.10 -4.07 -12.40
C PHE A 138 4.81 -4.04 -10.91
N ILE A 139 5.58 -4.77 -10.09
CA ILE A 139 5.39 -4.76 -8.63
C ILE A 139 5.53 -3.33 -8.10
N VAL A 140 6.65 -2.68 -8.40
CA VAL A 140 6.93 -1.33 -7.89
C VAL A 140 5.89 -0.33 -8.42
N ALA A 141 5.63 -0.31 -9.73
CA ALA A 141 4.69 0.64 -10.33
C ALA A 141 3.28 0.51 -9.75
N PHE A 142 2.79 -0.72 -9.54
CA PHE A 142 1.45 -0.95 -8.99
C PHE A 142 1.38 -0.66 -7.49
N CYS A 143 2.41 -1.00 -6.72
CA CYS A 143 2.49 -0.64 -5.30
C CYS A 143 2.48 0.89 -5.10
N VAL A 144 3.26 1.62 -5.90
CA VAL A 144 3.29 3.09 -5.89
C VAL A 144 1.93 3.65 -6.28
N ALA A 145 1.37 3.23 -7.42
CA ALA A 145 0.07 3.71 -7.87
C ALA A 145 -1.05 3.42 -6.85
N SER A 146 -1.08 2.22 -6.25
CA SER A 146 -2.05 1.87 -5.20
C SER A 146 -1.92 2.78 -3.98
N SER A 147 -0.70 3.03 -3.52
CA SER A 147 -0.42 3.89 -2.36
C SER A 147 -0.65 5.38 -2.63
N MET A 148 -0.47 5.82 -3.88
CA MET A 148 -0.67 7.22 -4.30
C MET A 148 -2.13 7.53 -4.66
N PHE A 149 -2.97 6.52 -4.92
CA PHE A 149 -4.37 6.74 -5.27
C PHE A 149 -5.13 7.61 -4.23
N PRO A 150 -4.97 7.40 -2.91
CA PRO A 150 -5.59 8.26 -1.90
C PRO A 150 -4.92 9.65 -1.76
N VAL A 151 -3.68 9.80 -2.22
CA VAL A 151 -2.88 11.03 -2.07
C VAL A 151 -3.14 12.00 -3.23
N VAL A 152 -3.08 11.49 -4.46
CA VAL A 152 -3.26 12.23 -5.72
C VAL A 152 -4.25 11.48 -6.64
N PRO A 153 -5.54 11.39 -6.26
CA PRO A 153 -6.51 10.52 -6.92
C PRO A 153 -6.75 10.85 -8.38
N ASP A 154 -6.81 12.13 -8.75
CA ASP A 154 -7.08 12.52 -10.15
C ASP A 154 -5.93 12.12 -11.07
N LEU A 155 -4.68 12.34 -10.63
CA LEU A 155 -3.49 11.95 -11.37
C LEU A 155 -3.43 10.44 -11.57
N VAL A 156 -3.56 9.65 -10.49
CA VAL A 156 -3.45 8.18 -10.58
C VAL A 156 -4.63 7.59 -11.34
N LYS A 157 -5.83 8.18 -11.23
CA LYS A 157 -6.99 7.80 -12.05
C LYS A 157 -6.68 7.98 -13.54
N ASP A 158 -6.08 9.11 -13.94
CA ASP A 158 -5.73 9.36 -15.34
C ASP A 158 -4.65 8.39 -15.84
N LEU A 159 -3.66 8.06 -15.01
CA LEU A 159 -2.66 7.01 -15.32
C LEU A 159 -3.34 5.64 -15.49
N PHE A 160 -4.27 5.29 -14.60
CA PHE A 160 -4.96 4.01 -14.60
C PHE A 160 -5.94 3.85 -15.77
N LEU A 161 -6.58 4.95 -16.19
CA LEU A 161 -7.52 4.98 -17.32
C LEU A 161 -6.83 5.28 -18.66
N SER A 162 -5.50 5.35 -18.68
CA SER A 162 -4.72 5.53 -19.90
C SER A 162 -5.04 4.45 -20.95
N GLU A 163 -5.06 4.86 -22.22
CA GLU A 163 -5.47 4.00 -23.31
C GLU A 163 -4.57 2.76 -23.39
N GLY A 164 -5.21 1.59 -23.45
CA GLY A 164 -4.50 0.31 -23.56
C GLY A 164 -3.97 -0.27 -22.26
N PHE A 165 -3.96 0.46 -21.13
CA PHE A 165 -3.50 -0.09 -19.85
C PHE A 165 -4.38 -1.26 -19.38
N LEU A 166 -5.64 -1.01 -19.02
CA LEU A 166 -6.56 -2.06 -18.52
C LEU A 166 -6.79 -3.23 -19.50
N PRO A 167 -6.99 -3.01 -20.82
CA PRO A 167 -7.16 -4.11 -21.77
C PRO A 167 -5.94 -5.03 -21.86
N THR A 168 -4.73 -4.55 -21.56
CA THR A 168 -3.52 -5.37 -21.59
C THR A 168 -3.31 -6.18 -20.31
N LEU A 169 -3.88 -5.76 -19.18
CA LEU A 169 -3.76 -6.48 -17.90
C LEU A 169 -4.33 -7.90 -17.98
N GLY A 170 -5.50 -8.10 -18.56
CA GLY A 170 -6.14 -9.43 -18.65
C GLY A 170 -5.29 -10.49 -19.39
N PRO A 171 -4.84 -10.22 -20.63
CA PRO A 171 -3.91 -11.10 -21.34
C PRO A 171 -2.57 -11.32 -20.62
N LEU A 172 -2.04 -10.29 -19.96
CA LEU A 172 -0.81 -10.39 -19.18
C LEU A 172 -0.98 -11.32 -17.97
N MET A 173 -2.08 -11.16 -17.25
CA MET A 173 -2.44 -11.98 -16.09
C MET A 173 -2.71 -13.43 -16.45
N ARG A 174 -3.50 -13.70 -17.49
CA ARG A 174 -3.88 -15.08 -17.86
C ARG A 174 -2.72 -15.91 -18.42
N ARG A 175 -1.70 -15.28 -19.02
CA ARG A 175 -0.69 -16.00 -19.84
C ARG A 175 0.75 -15.73 -19.46
N LYS A 176 1.09 -14.51 -19.00
CA LYS A 176 2.49 -14.08 -18.80
C LYS A 176 2.88 -13.89 -17.34
N TRP A 177 1.97 -13.47 -16.48
CA TRP A 177 2.29 -13.20 -15.08
C TRP A 177 1.98 -14.41 -14.23
N LYS A 178 3.04 -15.11 -13.80
CA LYS A 178 2.97 -16.26 -12.89
C LYS A 178 3.46 -15.93 -11.49
N SER A 179 3.80 -14.66 -11.25
CA SER A 179 4.33 -14.18 -9.99
C SER A 179 3.19 -13.73 -9.09
N ARG A 180 3.04 -14.39 -7.94
CA ARG A 180 2.06 -14.02 -6.90
C ARG A 180 2.20 -12.56 -6.47
N LYS A 181 3.43 -12.03 -6.42
CA LYS A 181 3.68 -10.64 -6.03
C LYS A 181 3.12 -9.65 -7.05
N VAL A 182 3.26 -9.97 -8.34
CA VAL A 182 2.71 -9.12 -9.41
C VAL A 182 1.19 -9.16 -9.39
N GLU A 183 0.60 -10.35 -9.20
CA GLU A 183 -0.85 -10.50 -9.03
C GLU A 183 -1.37 -9.68 -7.86
N THR A 184 -0.74 -9.81 -6.69
CA THR A 184 -1.09 -9.04 -5.49
C THR A 184 -0.99 -7.54 -5.73
N ALA A 185 0.15 -7.05 -6.22
CA ALA A 185 0.35 -5.62 -6.46
C ALA A 185 -0.69 -5.05 -7.46
N CYS A 186 -1.01 -5.81 -8.51
CA CYS A 186 -2.04 -5.42 -9.47
C CYS A 186 -3.44 -5.41 -8.83
N LEU A 187 -3.78 -6.42 -8.03
CA LEU A 187 -5.07 -6.46 -7.34
C LEU A 187 -5.18 -5.35 -6.29
N ASP A 188 -4.10 -4.99 -5.60
CA ASP A 188 -4.07 -3.84 -4.69
C ASP A 188 -4.31 -2.53 -5.44
N LEU A 189 -3.74 -2.36 -6.64
CA LEU A 189 -4.03 -1.22 -7.51
C LEU A 189 -5.50 -1.21 -7.95
N LEU A 190 -6.05 -2.35 -8.40
CA LEU A 190 -7.46 -2.44 -8.78
C LEU A 190 -8.38 -2.13 -7.59
N ASN A 191 -8.07 -2.66 -6.41
CA ASN A 191 -8.83 -2.46 -5.18
C ASN A 191 -8.86 -0.98 -4.77
N ALA A 192 -7.72 -0.30 -4.86
CA ALA A 192 -7.61 1.15 -4.63
C ALA A 192 -8.35 1.95 -5.69
N ALA A 193 -8.17 1.62 -6.97
CA ALA A 193 -8.82 2.29 -8.08
C ALA A 193 -10.36 2.20 -8.01
N CYS A 194 -10.90 1.08 -7.50
CA CYS A 194 -12.35 0.90 -7.31
C CYS A 194 -12.99 1.88 -6.31
N LEU A 195 -12.24 2.72 -5.62
CA LEU A 195 -12.80 3.86 -4.88
C LEU A 195 -13.40 4.92 -5.83
N ASN A 196 -12.82 5.08 -7.03
CA ASN A 196 -13.30 5.98 -8.06
C ASN A 196 -14.37 5.30 -8.96
N SER A 197 -15.44 6.02 -9.29
CA SER A 197 -16.56 5.49 -10.09
C SER A 197 -16.19 5.17 -11.55
N GLU A 198 -15.37 6.00 -12.19
CA GLU A 198 -14.93 5.77 -13.58
C GLU A 198 -14.03 4.55 -13.66
N CYS A 199 -13.11 4.41 -12.71
CA CYS A 199 -12.29 3.22 -12.56
C CYS A 199 -13.14 1.97 -12.36
N ARG A 200 -14.20 2.00 -11.53
CA ARG A 200 -15.10 0.85 -11.36
C ARG A 200 -15.74 0.41 -12.67
N VAL A 201 -16.20 1.35 -13.50
CA VAL A 201 -16.77 1.03 -14.82
C VAL A 201 -15.73 0.36 -15.72
N ALA A 202 -14.50 0.87 -15.72
CA ALA A 202 -13.43 0.31 -16.52
C ALA A 202 -12.99 -1.10 -16.03
N VAL A 203 -12.85 -1.29 -14.72
CA VAL A 203 -12.54 -2.60 -14.11
C VAL A 203 -13.66 -3.60 -14.39
N GLN A 204 -14.93 -3.20 -14.26
CA GLN A 204 -16.06 -4.05 -14.62
C GLN A 204 -16.01 -4.49 -16.08
N LYS A 205 -15.61 -3.60 -16.99
CA LYS A 205 -15.54 -3.89 -18.43
C LYS A 205 -14.40 -4.84 -18.79
N TYR A 206 -13.22 -4.68 -18.19
CA TYR A 206 -12.01 -5.36 -18.66
C TYR A 206 -11.50 -6.47 -17.76
N CYS A 207 -11.81 -6.44 -16.45
CA CYS A 207 -11.19 -7.31 -15.45
C CYS A 207 -12.16 -8.31 -14.82
N VAL A 208 -13.48 -8.13 -14.96
CA VAL A 208 -14.48 -8.95 -14.24
C VAL A 208 -14.34 -10.45 -14.55
N GLU A 209 -14.19 -10.83 -15.82
CA GLU A 209 -14.05 -12.25 -16.19
C GLU A 209 -12.83 -12.89 -15.51
N TRP A 210 -11.73 -12.15 -15.40
CA TRP A 210 -10.52 -12.63 -14.75
C TRP A 210 -10.64 -12.69 -13.23
N LEU A 211 -11.35 -11.74 -12.62
CA LEU A 211 -11.61 -11.76 -11.17
C LEU A 211 -12.51 -12.93 -10.78
N GLU A 212 -13.55 -13.23 -11.56
CA GLU A 212 -14.42 -14.41 -11.35
C GLU A 212 -13.59 -15.71 -11.49
N GLU A 213 -12.73 -15.81 -12.50
CA GLU A 213 -11.80 -16.95 -12.66
C GLU A 213 -10.87 -17.16 -11.46
N ILE A 214 -10.42 -16.09 -10.80
CA ILE A 214 -9.59 -16.20 -9.60
C ILE A 214 -10.39 -16.77 -8.43
N VAL A 215 -11.62 -16.30 -8.24
CA VAL A 215 -12.49 -16.65 -7.11
C VAL A 215 -13.07 -18.06 -7.25
N ASP A 216 -13.39 -18.49 -8.48
CA ASP A 216 -13.96 -19.82 -8.76
C ASP A 216 -12.96 -20.98 -8.60
N GLN A 217 -11.66 -20.69 -8.46
CA GLN A 217 -10.66 -21.74 -8.27
C GLN A 217 -10.78 -22.40 -6.90
N ASP A 218 -11.20 -23.68 -6.90
CA ASP A 218 -11.26 -24.51 -5.69
C ASP A 218 -9.84 -24.78 -5.16
N PRO A 219 -9.51 -24.37 -3.91
CA PRO A 219 -8.21 -24.65 -3.31
C PRO A 219 -7.92 -26.16 -3.15
N ASP A 220 -8.95 -27.02 -3.18
CA ASP A 220 -8.87 -28.48 -2.97
C ASP A 220 -8.99 -29.32 -4.27
N GLU A 221 -9.10 -28.68 -5.44
CA GLU A 221 -9.28 -29.41 -6.72
C GLU A 221 -8.12 -30.37 -7.06
N PHE A 222 -6.92 -30.08 -6.56
CA PHE A 222 -5.73 -30.92 -6.73
C PHE A 222 -5.84 -32.27 -6.01
N ALA A 223 -6.43 -32.29 -4.81
CA ALA A 223 -6.67 -33.54 -4.09
C ALA A 223 -7.69 -34.41 -4.85
N LYS A 224 -8.73 -33.78 -5.42
CA LYS A 224 -9.76 -34.47 -6.22
C LYS A 224 -9.20 -35.05 -7.52
N THR A 225 -8.28 -34.34 -8.20
CA THR A 225 -7.65 -34.79 -9.46
C THR A 225 -6.58 -35.87 -9.27
N MET A 226 -5.90 -35.91 -8.12
CA MET A 226 -5.03 -37.04 -7.74
C MET A 226 -5.81 -38.32 -7.39
N HIS A 227 -7.08 -38.21 -6.96
CA HIS A 227 -7.90 -39.36 -6.59
C HIS A 227 -8.76 -39.92 -7.74
N THR A 228 -8.83 -39.24 -8.89
CA THR A 228 -9.63 -39.65 -10.06
C THR A 228 -8.79 -40.15 -11.25
N THR A 229 -7.46 -40.11 -11.17
CA THR A 229 -6.59 -40.71 -12.18
C THR A 229 -6.43 -42.20 -11.89
N GLU A 230 -7.06 -43.04 -12.73
CA GLU A 230 -6.78 -44.47 -12.81
C GLU A 230 -5.27 -44.73 -12.95
N PRO A 231 -4.74 -45.82 -12.37
CA PRO A 231 -3.29 -46.02 -12.17
C PRO A 231 -2.44 -46.23 -13.44
N ASP A 232 -2.96 -46.02 -14.65
CA ASP A 232 -2.30 -46.44 -15.89
C ASP A 232 -2.11 -45.36 -16.98
N VAL A 233 -2.29 -44.07 -16.66
CA VAL A 233 -1.91 -43.00 -17.58
C VAL A 233 -0.61 -42.36 -17.10
N HIS A 234 0.46 -42.57 -17.87
CA HIS A 234 1.77 -41.95 -17.68
C HIS A 234 1.63 -40.41 -17.60
N VAL A 235 1.64 -39.88 -16.38
CA VAL A 235 1.74 -38.44 -16.11
C VAL A 235 3.14 -38.01 -16.50
N THR A 236 3.30 -37.55 -17.73
CA THR A 236 4.48 -36.79 -18.14
C THR A 236 4.53 -35.47 -17.35
N GLN A 237 5.61 -35.32 -16.58
CA GLN A 237 6.15 -34.10 -15.97
C GLN A 237 5.50 -33.60 -14.65
N PRO A 238 6.17 -33.85 -13.50
CA PRO A 238 5.75 -33.39 -12.16
C PRO A 238 5.89 -31.89 -11.89
N GLY A 239 6.18 -31.06 -12.91
CA GLY A 239 6.50 -29.63 -12.71
C GLY A 239 5.38 -28.65 -13.06
N SER A 240 4.35 -29.06 -13.81
CA SER A 240 3.44 -28.09 -14.46
C SER A 240 2.13 -27.82 -13.71
N ILE A 241 1.74 -28.65 -12.72
CA ILE A 241 0.41 -28.59 -12.10
C ILE A 241 0.38 -27.65 -10.88
N SER A 242 1.52 -27.41 -10.22
CA SER A 242 1.61 -26.42 -9.13
C SER A 242 1.46 -24.95 -9.59
N MET A 243 1.37 -24.70 -10.89
CA MET A 243 1.52 -23.37 -11.51
C MET A 243 0.20 -22.63 -11.79
N ARG A 244 -0.96 -23.18 -11.39
CA ARG A 244 -2.29 -22.56 -11.60
C ARG A 244 -3.03 -22.20 -10.31
N LYS A 245 -2.40 -22.32 -9.14
CA LYS A 245 -3.05 -21.98 -7.87
C LYS A 245 -2.72 -20.55 -7.47
N HIS A 246 -3.70 -19.65 -7.56
CA HIS A 246 -3.63 -18.34 -6.92
C HIS A 246 -3.48 -18.51 -5.41
N SER A 247 -2.78 -17.57 -4.76
CA SER A 247 -2.69 -17.59 -3.30
C SER A 247 -4.05 -17.26 -2.68
N GLU A 248 -4.31 -17.73 -1.46
CA GLU A 248 -5.53 -17.39 -0.71
C GLU A 248 -5.69 -15.86 -0.59
N HIS A 249 -4.59 -15.13 -0.37
CA HIS A 249 -4.58 -13.66 -0.36
C HIS A 249 -5.08 -13.05 -1.70
N VAL A 250 -4.60 -13.56 -2.83
CA VAL A 250 -5.01 -13.13 -4.18
C VAL A 250 -6.50 -13.41 -4.41
N GLN A 251 -7.00 -14.58 -3.98
CA GLN A 251 -8.43 -14.91 -4.06
C GLN A 251 -9.28 -13.95 -3.23
N ILE A 252 -8.84 -13.64 -2.00
CA ILE A 252 -9.56 -12.70 -1.13
C ILE A 252 -9.58 -11.29 -1.73
N LEU A 253 -8.46 -10.80 -2.26
CA LEU A 253 -8.42 -9.50 -2.92
C LEU A 253 -9.36 -9.44 -4.14
N ALA A 254 -9.37 -10.48 -4.97
CA ALA A 254 -10.29 -10.56 -6.10
C ALA A 254 -11.76 -10.56 -5.64
N ALA A 255 -12.09 -11.33 -4.61
CA ALA A 255 -13.43 -11.37 -4.01
C ALA A 255 -13.87 -10.01 -3.46
N VAL A 256 -12.96 -9.25 -2.82
CA VAL A 256 -13.23 -7.89 -2.34
C VAL A 256 -13.54 -6.95 -3.51
N ILE A 257 -12.75 -6.99 -4.58
CA ILE A 257 -12.97 -6.15 -5.77
C ILE A 257 -14.32 -6.48 -6.41
N LEU A 258 -14.64 -7.77 -6.61
CA LEU A 258 -15.96 -8.17 -7.13
C LEU A 258 -17.10 -7.69 -6.23
N THR A 259 -16.92 -7.80 -4.90
CA THR A 259 -17.91 -7.34 -3.94
C THR A 259 -18.11 -5.82 -4.05
N LYS A 260 -17.04 -5.03 -4.17
CA LYS A 260 -17.11 -3.58 -4.39
C LYS A 260 -17.87 -3.24 -5.66
N LEU A 261 -17.57 -3.93 -6.76
CA LEU A 261 -18.24 -3.72 -8.04
C LEU A 261 -19.74 -4.03 -7.94
N LYS A 262 -20.11 -5.17 -7.36
CA LYS A 262 -21.52 -5.60 -7.22
C LYS A 262 -22.32 -4.77 -6.21
N ALA A 263 -21.69 -4.30 -5.13
CA ALA A 263 -22.35 -3.49 -4.12
C ALA A 263 -22.61 -2.04 -4.56
N THR A 264 -21.81 -1.52 -5.50
CA THR A 264 -21.88 -0.11 -5.94
C THR A 264 -22.51 0.07 -7.32
N GLN A 265 -22.89 -1.02 -7.99
CA GLN A 265 -23.65 -0.94 -9.23
C GLN A 265 -25.10 -0.53 -8.95
N PRO A 266 -25.66 0.41 -9.75
CA PRO A 266 -27.10 0.62 -9.75
C PRO A 266 -27.80 -0.69 -10.18
N PRO A 267 -28.98 -1.01 -9.63
CA PRO A 267 -29.75 -2.17 -10.07
C PRO A 267 -29.95 -2.06 -11.59
N GLN A 268 -29.44 -3.04 -12.33
CA GLN A 268 -29.24 -2.93 -13.78
C GLN A 268 -30.50 -2.51 -14.53
N SER A 269 -30.39 -1.46 -15.36
CA SER A 269 -30.99 -1.54 -16.69
C SER A 269 -30.13 -2.52 -17.48
N SER A 270 -30.70 -3.69 -17.76
CA SER A 270 -30.23 -4.63 -18.78
C SER A 270 -29.84 -3.85 -20.03
N THR A 271 -28.54 -3.67 -20.26
CA THR A 271 -28.09 -3.17 -21.56
C THR A 271 -28.11 -4.40 -22.46
N ASP A 272 -29.14 -4.48 -23.30
CA ASP A 272 -29.22 -5.39 -24.44
C ASP A 272 -27.98 -5.20 -25.31
N MET A 273 -26.96 -6.02 -25.08
CA MET A 273 -25.99 -6.36 -26.11
C MET A 273 -26.36 -7.75 -26.58
N SER A 274 -27.21 -7.76 -27.61
CA SER A 274 -27.57 -8.92 -28.40
C SER A 274 -26.31 -9.66 -28.87
N GLY A 275 -26.20 -10.91 -28.44
CA GLY A 275 -25.19 -11.86 -28.89
C GLY A 275 -25.09 -12.98 -27.88
N GLU A 276 -25.60 -14.16 -28.24
CA GLU A 276 -25.46 -15.43 -27.51
C GLU A 276 -24.05 -15.58 -26.93
N ARG A 277 -23.89 -15.20 -25.67
CA ARG A 277 -22.76 -15.61 -24.84
C ARG A 277 -23.41 -16.27 -23.64
N VAL A 278 -23.23 -17.58 -23.55
CA VAL A 278 -23.61 -18.42 -22.41
C VAL A 278 -23.44 -17.60 -21.14
N GLU A 279 -24.52 -17.38 -20.39
CA GLU A 279 -24.49 -16.70 -19.10
C GLU A 279 -23.48 -17.45 -18.22
N GLN A 280 -22.24 -16.96 -18.16
CA GLN A 280 -21.26 -17.46 -17.21
C GLN A 280 -21.84 -17.20 -15.82
N ALA A 281 -21.89 -18.25 -15.00
CA ALA A 281 -22.37 -18.16 -13.63
C ALA A 281 -21.53 -17.12 -12.88
N THR A 282 -22.04 -15.90 -12.74
CA THR A 282 -21.34 -14.86 -11.98
C THR A 282 -21.53 -15.15 -10.49
N THR A 283 -20.45 -15.11 -9.71
CA THR A 283 -20.49 -15.39 -8.26
C THR A 283 -21.45 -14.42 -7.55
N SER A 284 -22.47 -14.89 -6.82
CA SER A 284 -23.39 -13.96 -6.17
C SER A 284 -22.68 -13.17 -5.06
N ILE A 285 -23.21 -11.99 -4.70
CA ILE A 285 -22.66 -11.21 -3.57
C ILE A 285 -22.86 -11.94 -2.24
N GLU A 286 -23.89 -12.77 -2.13
CA GLU A 286 -24.10 -13.69 -1.02
C GLU A 286 -22.96 -14.73 -0.94
N ASP A 287 -22.58 -15.34 -2.06
CA ASP A 287 -21.47 -16.31 -2.12
C ASP A 287 -20.14 -15.67 -1.74
N LEU A 288 -19.87 -14.45 -2.25
CA LEU A 288 -18.70 -13.66 -1.86
C LEU A 288 -18.71 -13.34 -0.36
N SER A 289 -19.86 -12.94 0.21
CA SER A 289 -19.97 -12.66 1.64
C SER A 289 -19.72 -13.92 2.49
N ASN A 290 -20.20 -15.08 2.04
CA ASN A 290 -20.00 -16.36 2.70
C ASN A 290 -18.53 -16.78 2.65
N MET A 291 -17.86 -16.61 1.51
CA MET A 291 -16.43 -16.87 1.34
C MET A 291 -15.60 -16.00 2.29
N LEU A 292 -15.82 -14.67 2.28
CA LEU A 292 -15.07 -13.74 3.12
C LEU A 292 -15.31 -13.99 4.62
N THR A 293 -16.53 -14.38 5.01
CA THR A 293 -16.85 -14.77 6.40
C THR A 293 -16.10 -16.03 6.82
N LYS A 294 -16.05 -17.07 5.96
CA LYS A 294 -15.29 -18.30 6.26
C LYS A 294 -13.81 -18.03 6.44
N VAL A 295 -13.21 -17.22 5.56
CA VAL A 295 -11.81 -16.79 5.67
C VAL A 295 -11.59 -16.09 7.01
N LEU A 296 -12.47 -15.15 7.37
CA LEU A 296 -12.44 -14.42 8.63
C LEU A 296 -12.40 -15.34 9.87
N LEU A 297 -13.16 -16.42 9.84
CA LEU A 297 -13.25 -17.35 10.96
C LEU A 297 -12.07 -18.33 11.01
N LYS A 298 -11.46 -18.66 9.86
CA LYS A 298 -10.39 -19.66 9.73
C LYS A 298 -9.00 -19.10 10.00
N ASP A 299 -8.67 -17.93 9.44
CA ASP A 299 -7.37 -17.27 9.62
C ASP A 299 -7.58 -15.82 10.08
N PRO A 300 -7.53 -15.56 11.39
CA PRO A 300 -7.83 -14.23 11.91
C PRO A 300 -6.70 -13.20 11.75
N GLU A 301 -5.47 -13.64 11.49
CA GLU A 301 -4.30 -12.76 11.42
C GLU A 301 -3.96 -12.37 9.98
N ASN A 302 -3.97 -13.32 9.04
CA ASN A 302 -3.72 -13.01 7.63
C ASN A 302 -4.99 -12.56 6.90
N ASN A 303 -4.85 -11.60 5.98
CA ASN A 303 -5.95 -11.12 5.11
C ASN A 303 -7.13 -10.46 5.85
N ARG A 304 -6.95 -10.17 7.14
CA ARG A 304 -7.94 -9.61 8.05
C ARG A 304 -8.62 -8.36 7.48
N GLN A 305 -7.81 -7.42 7.01
CA GLN A 305 -8.28 -6.11 6.56
C GLN A 305 -9.11 -6.23 5.28
N SER A 306 -8.64 -7.01 4.31
CA SER A 306 -9.33 -7.25 3.05
C SER A 306 -10.68 -7.94 3.27
N SER A 307 -10.74 -8.98 4.12
CA SER A 307 -12.02 -9.66 4.40
C SER A 307 -13.04 -8.74 5.09
N ILE A 308 -12.60 -7.90 6.03
CA ILE A 308 -13.47 -6.91 6.69
C ILE A 308 -13.96 -5.88 5.67
N GLU A 309 -13.07 -5.39 4.79
CA GLU A 309 -13.42 -4.43 3.74
C GLU A 309 -14.50 -5.00 2.81
N GLY A 310 -14.29 -6.21 2.26
CA GLY A 310 -15.28 -6.85 1.39
C GLY A 310 -16.63 -7.04 2.09
N LEU A 311 -16.63 -7.51 3.35
CA LEU A 311 -17.86 -7.67 4.13
C LEU A 311 -18.55 -6.33 4.42
N ALA A 312 -17.79 -5.24 4.62
CA ALA A 312 -18.37 -3.91 4.79
C ALA A 312 -19.16 -3.49 3.53
N TYR A 313 -18.60 -3.72 2.34
CA TYR A 313 -19.32 -3.49 1.08
C TYR A 313 -20.50 -4.44 0.89
N ALA A 314 -20.34 -5.74 1.17
CA ALA A 314 -21.42 -6.71 1.05
C ALA A 314 -22.62 -6.37 1.96
N SER A 315 -22.34 -5.87 3.17
CA SER A 315 -23.35 -5.49 4.16
C SER A 315 -24.19 -4.26 3.79
N LEU A 316 -23.86 -3.56 2.71
CA LEU A 316 -24.73 -2.54 2.13
C LEU A 316 -26.03 -3.15 1.57
N GLN A 317 -26.01 -4.44 1.22
CA GLN A 317 -27.20 -5.15 0.80
C GLN A 317 -28.02 -5.63 2.00
N PRO A 318 -29.34 -5.33 2.08
CA PRO A 318 -30.18 -5.69 3.22
C PRO A 318 -30.18 -7.19 3.55
N ARG A 319 -30.13 -8.06 2.53
CA ARG A 319 -30.13 -9.52 2.70
C ARG A 319 -28.86 -10.01 3.40
N VAL A 320 -27.69 -9.59 2.89
CA VAL A 320 -26.40 -9.95 3.48
C VAL A 320 -26.30 -9.42 4.92
N LYS A 321 -26.75 -8.17 5.15
CA LYS A 321 -26.77 -7.58 6.49
C LYS A 321 -27.60 -8.39 7.48
N ASP A 322 -28.78 -8.86 7.08
CA ASP A 322 -29.64 -9.68 7.93
C ASP A 322 -28.95 -11.01 8.30
N VAL A 323 -28.32 -11.67 7.33
CA VAL A 323 -27.55 -12.91 7.56
C VAL A 323 -26.38 -12.68 8.53
N LEU A 324 -25.55 -11.67 8.26
CA LEU A 324 -24.39 -11.36 9.11
C LEU A 324 -24.81 -10.95 10.54
N SER A 325 -25.95 -10.28 10.70
CA SER A 325 -26.45 -9.87 12.03
C SER A 325 -26.93 -11.03 12.90
N LYS A 326 -27.25 -12.18 12.28
CA LYS A 326 -27.72 -13.39 12.97
C LYS A 326 -26.59 -14.38 13.26
N ASP A 327 -25.43 -14.20 12.65
CA ASP A 327 -24.25 -15.03 12.87
C ASP A 327 -23.50 -14.59 14.14
N ALA A 328 -23.76 -15.31 15.24
CA ALA A 328 -23.13 -15.02 16.53
C ALA A 328 -21.61 -15.30 16.56
N GLU A 329 -21.10 -16.21 15.72
CA GLU A 329 -19.67 -16.50 15.66
C GLU A 329 -18.93 -15.38 14.94
N PHE A 330 -19.47 -14.94 13.80
CA PHE A 330 -18.99 -13.77 13.07
C PHE A 330 -18.97 -12.52 13.95
N LEU A 331 -20.06 -12.21 14.66
CA LEU A 331 -20.12 -11.02 15.51
C LEU A 331 -19.12 -11.04 16.67
N LYS A 332 -18.89 -12.21 17.28
CA LYS A 332 -17.85 -12.39 18.31
C LYS A 332 -16.45 -12.18 17.73
N ALA A 333 -16.19 -12.74 16.55
CA ALA A 333 -14.92 -12.54 15.85
C ALA A 333 -14.70 -11.05 15.55
N LEU A 334 -15.72 -10.35 15.03
CA LEU A 334 -15.65 -8.92 14.73
C LEU A 334 -15.39 -8.06 15.97
N HIS A 335 -16.08 -8.33 17.08
CA HIS A 335 -15.89 -7.59 18.33
C HIS A 335 -14.48 -7.80 18.91
N ARG A 336 -13.98 -9.04 18.90
CA ARG A 336 -12.62 -9.34 19.34
C ARG A 336 -11.59 -8.54 18.53
N ARG A 337 -11.78 -8.45 17.21
CA ARG A 337 -10.90 -7.71 16.31
C ARG A 337 -10.89 -6.20 16.57
N GLN A 338 -12.03 -5.61 16.91
CA GLN A 338 -12.08 -4.20 17.30
C GLN A 338 -11.30 -3.94 18.60
N LEU A 339 -11.33 -4.88 19.54
CA LEU A 339 -10.56 -4.80 20.78
C LEU A 339 -9.04 -4.90 20.52
N ASP A 340 -8.62 -5.79 19.63
CA ASP A 340 -7.21 -5.99 19.28
C ASP A 340 -6.64 -4.84 18.42
N ALA A 341 -7.49 -4.12 17.67
CA ALA A 341 -7.09 -2.97 16.86
C ALA A 341 -6.90 -1.67 17.67
N LEU A 342 -7.29 -1.63 18.95
CA LEU A 342 -7.10 -0.46 19.80
C LEU A 342 -5.65 -0.42 20.31
N PRO A 343 -4.92 0.70 20.16
CA PRO A 343 -3.57 0.81 20.72
C PRO A 343 -3.65 0.59 22.24
N ALA A 344 -2.71 -0.19 22.79
CA ALA A 344 -2.72 -0.63 24.19
C ALA A 344 -2.83 0.51 25.22
N GLY A 345 -2.55 1.76 24.83
CA GLY A 345 -2.76 2.97 25.64
C GLY A 345 -4.22 3.45 25.76
N ALA A 346 -5.09 3.16 24.78
CA ALA A 346 -6.48 3.63 24.76
C ALA A 346 -7.39 2.85 25.73
N VAL A 347 -7.17 1.54 25.86
CA VAL A 347 -7.94 0.67 26.76
C VAL A 347 -7.66 1.02 28.23
N ARG A 348 -6.44 1.45 28.55
CA ARG A 348 -6.06 1.85 29.92
C ARG A 348 -6.66 3.19 30.33
N GLY A 349 -6.80 4.15 29.40
CA GLY A 349 -7.46 5.43 29.63
C GLY A 349 -8.98 5.32 29.85
N GLY A 350 -9.65 4.45 29.08
CA GLY A 350 -11.09 4.22 29.18
C GLY A 350 -11.51 3.53 30.49
N GLN A 351 -10.74 2.54 30.96
CA GLN A 351 -11.01 1.89 32.25
C GLN A 351 -10.70 2.81 33.44
N ALA A 352 -9.65 3.64 33.36
CA ALA A 352 -9.35 4.64 34.40
C ALA A 352 -10.45 5.70 34.50
N HIS A 353 -11.02 6.16 33.38
CA HIS A 353 -12.11 7.14 33.39
C HIS A 353 -13.42 6.57 33.96
N ARG A 354 -13.78 5.32 33.63
CA ARG A 354 -14.94 4.62 34.22
C ARG A 354 -14.76 4.33 35.71
N ALA A 355 -13.56 3.94 36.15
CA ALA A 355 -13.26 3.76 37.57
C ALA A 355 -13.33 5.08 38.36
N ALA A 356 -12.85 6.18 37.78
CA ALA A 356 -12.94 7.51 38.40
C ALA A 356 -14.38 8.05 38.49
N GLN A 357 -15.23 7.76 37.50
CA GLN A 357 -16.65 8.13 37.53
C GLN A 357 -17.45 7.26 38.53
N GLY A 358 -17.13 5.97 38.67
CA GLY A 358 -17.75 5.08 39.66
C GLY A 358 -17.40 5.44 41.11
N LEU A 359 -16.16 5.88 41.36
CA LEU A 359 -15.73 6.36 42.69
C LEU A 359 -16.34 7.72 43.06
N ARG A 360 -16.55 8.63 42.09
CA ARG A 360 -17.24 9.91 42.34
C ARG A 360 -18.74 9.77 42.64
N GLN A 361 -19.42 8.77 42.11
CA GLN A 361 -20.84 8.53 42.42
C GLN A 361 -21.04 7.85 43.78
N ARG A 362 -20.10 7.01 44.24
CA ARG A 362 -20.17 6.42 45.59
C ARG A 362 -19.80 7.38 46.72
N GLY A 363 -19.07 8.46 46.44
CA GLY A 363 -18.73 9.49 47.43
C GLY A 363 -19.82 10.53 47.72
N ARG A 364 -20.96 10.51 47.00
CA ARG A 364 -22.05 11.51 47.14
C ARG A 364 -23.31 10.99 47.84
N GLN A 365 -23.34 9.73 48.26
CA GLN A 365 -24.42 9.16 49.06
C GLN A 365 -23.87 8.69 50.42
N ALA A 366 -23.53 9.65 51.27
CA ALA A 366 -23.42 9.42 52.71
C ALA A 366 -24.56 10.20 53.39
N PRO A 367 -25.41 9.56 54.22
CA PRO A 367 -26.58 10.19 54.79
C PRO A 367 -26.20 11.06 55.99
N THR A 368 -26.51 12.35 55.93
CA THR A 368 -26.56 13.24 57.11
C THR A 368 -27.79 12.90 57.93
N GLY A 369 -27.67 11.90 58.80
CA GLY A 369 -28.64 11.56 59.84
C GLY A 369 -28.37 12.35 61.11
N SER A 370 -29.33 13.20 61.44
CA SER A 370 -29.48 14.08 62.60
C SER A 370 -29.20 13.44 63.96
N ALA A 371 -28.41 14.12 64.80
CA ALA A 371 -28.39 13.96 66.25
C ALA A 371 -28.20 15.33 66.95
N GLN A 372 -29.30 15.89 67.48
CA GLN A 372 -29.34 16.97 68.49
C GLN A 372 -30.72 16.84 69.15
N ARG A 373 -30.85 16.19 70.32
CA ARG A 373 -30.82 16.76 71.69
C ARG A 373 -31.59 18.08 71.82
N GLY A 374 -32.70 18.00 72.54
CA GLY A 374 -33.61 19.08 72.91
C GLY A 374 -34.96 18.49 73.23
#